data_AF-A0A420JBZ5-F1
#
_entry.id   AF-A0A420JBZ5-F1
#
_cell.length_a   1.000
_cell.length_b   1.000
_cell.length_c   1.000
_cell.angle_alpha   90.00
_cell.angle_beta   90.00
_cell.angle_gamma   90.00
#
_symmetry.space_group_name_H-M   'P 1'
#
loop_
_entity.id
_entity.type
_entity.pdbx_description
1 polymer ?
#
loop_
_entity_poly.entity_id
_entity_poly.type
_entity_poly.pdbx_seq_one_letter_code
_entity_poly.pdbx_strand_id
1 'polypeptide(L)'
;MDQTLHYPNIFNRNSTSALNIEPAISAPGDFHPYILTNETQDVQSLSHGKRYKSKETSEADRSKIRALANTGMSCRNISNLLHLTERQVQYVLTQSVTPKKNRWGRKYAMSGDKAQELVNWVLSDSSHREAKFSEIPTTTPYLNLVNVGEKAIRSALKRNGYERRVAKKKVISTSDNHKTTRLNFVRWGLTWYRERLYNQSFSDEMWASGGVNSRSFVMVLVEGDKEDVVRGQ
;
A
#
# COMPACT_ATOMS: atom_id res chain seq x y z
N MET A 1 36.87 -33.90 27.58
CA MET A 1 35.75 -34.60 26.94
C MET A 1 35.01 -33.58 26.12
N ASP A 2 35.34 -33.52 24.84
CA ASP A 2 34.76 -32.61 23.86
C ASP A 2 33.36 -33.06 23.47
N GLN A 3 32.41 -32.11 23.41
CA GLN A 3 31.14 -32.29 22.71
C GLN A 3 30.83 -31.04 21.90
N THR A 4 31.30 -31.04 20.66
CA THR A 4 30.91 -30.12 19.58
C THR A 4 29.57 -30.58 19.01
N LEU A 5 28.52 -29.78 19.20
CA LEU A 5 27.21 -30.00 18.59
C LEU A 5 27.19 -29.42 17.17
N HIS A 6 27.07 -30.32 16.19
CA HIS A 6 27.00 -30.04 14.76
C HIS A 6 25.52 -29.85 14.35
N TYR A 7 25.17 -28.67 13.83
CA TYR A 7 23.85 -28.42 13.23
C TYR A 7 23.97 -28.36 11.70
N PRO A 8 23.17 -29.14 10.94
CA PRO A 8 23.17 -29.06 9.49
C PRO A 8 22.37 -27.85 8.99
N ASN A 9 23.04 -27.11 8.10
CA ASN A 9 22.58 -25.92 7.38
C ASN A 9 21.67 -26.32 6.21
N ILE A 10 20.39 -25.93 6.23
CA ILE A 10 19.45 -26.17 5.12
C ILE A 10 19.19 -24.84 4.41
N PHE A 11 20.05 -24.54 3.44
CA PHE A 11 19.81 -23.53 2.41
C PHE A 11 20.25 -24.11 1.05
N ASN A 12 19.29 -24.45 0.19
CA ASN A 12 19.50 -24.55 -1.25
C ASN A 12 18.13 -24.47 -1.96
N ARG A 13 17.65 -23.29 -2.37
CA ARG A 13 17.87 -22.60 -3.66
C ARG A 13 17.63 -23.48 -4.90
N ASN A 14 16.47 -23.22 -5.51
CA ASN A 14 16.09 -23.54 -6.88
C ASN A 14 17.17 -23.11 -7.87
N SER A 15 17.52 -23.99 -8.81
CA SER A 15 18.09 -23.64 -10.11
C SER A 15 17.74 -24.73 -11.12
N THR A 16 16.74 -24.45 -11.95
CA THR A 16 16.48 -25.11 -13.24
C THR A 16 17.59 -24.74 -14.22
N SER A 17 18.32 -25.74 -14.71
CA SER A 17 19.22 -25.62 -15.86
C SER A 17 18.79 -26.61 -16.93
N ALA A 18 18.47 -26.05 -18.10
CA ALA A 18 18.23 -26.74 -19.36
C ALA A 18 19.48 -27.51 -19.81
N LEU A 19 19.30 -28.68 -20.44
CA LEU A 19 20.15 -29.17 -21.53
C LEU A 19 19.38 -30.19 -22.41
N ASN A 20 19.37 -29.88 -23.70
CA ASN A 20 19.62 -30.76 -24.85
C ASN A 20 18.73 -31.99 -25.08
N ILE A 21 18.17 -32.08 -26.29
CA ILE A 21 18.58 -33.05 -27.34
C ILE A 21 18.15 -32.46 -28.69
N GLU A 22 19.11 -32.37 -29.61
CA GLU A 22 18.95 -32.01 -31.02
C GLU A 22 19.01 -33.33 -31.88
N PRO A 23 19.01 -33.32 -33.24
CA PRO A 23 18.04 -34.00 -34.10
C PRO A 23 18.65 -35.15 -34.95
N ALA A 24 17.83 -35.89 -35.70
CA ALA A 24 18.20 -36.60 -36.95
C ALA A 24 16.94 -37.20 -37.59
N ILE A 25 16.46 -36.75 -38.76
CA ILE A 25 16.84 -37.12 -40.14
C ILE A 25 16.20 -38.44 -40.64
N SER A 26 15.55 -38.31 -41.81
CA SER A 26 15.35 -39.29 -42.89
C SER A 26 13.99 -40.00 -42.99
N ALA A 27 13.23 -39.62 -44.02
CA ALA A 27 12.84 -40.55 -45.10
C ALA A 27 12.28 -39.74 -46.30
N PRO A 28 12.81 -39.91 -47.53
CA PRO A 28 12.16 -39.45 -48.75
C PRO A 28 11.24 -40.56 -49.27
N GLY A 29 10.01 -40.20 -49.63
CA GLY A 29 9.03 -41.13 -50.21
C GLY A 29 8.16 -40.39 -51.22
N ASP A 30 8.38 -40.72 -52.48
CA ASP A 30 7.67 -40.24 -53.66
C ASP A 30 6.15 -40.39 -53.57
N PHE A 31 5.39 -39.44 -54.12
CA PHE A 31 4.17 -39.72 -54.90
C PHE A 31 3.78 -38.48 -55.73
N HIS A 32 3.93 -38.61 -57.06
CA HIS A 32 3.39 -37.72 -58.09
C HIS A 32 1.89 -38.06 -58.37
N PRO A 33 1.23 -37.51 -59.42
CA PRO A 33 0.37 -36.34 -59.39
C PRO A 33 -1.09 -36.69 -59.76
N TYR A 34 -2.11 -35.98 -59.26
CA TYR A 34 -3.43 -36.04 -59.89
C TYR A 34 -4.04 -34.65 -60.05
N ILE A 35 -4.27 -34.33 -61.32
CA ILE A 35 -5.02 -33.20 -61.86
C ILE A 35 -6.47 -33.32 -61.40
N LEU A 36 -7.08 -32.22 -60.93
CA LEU A 36 -8.48 -31.92 -61.20
C LEU A 36 -8.75 -30.42 -61.05
N THR A 37 -9.19 -29.86 -62.15
CA THR A 37 -9.77 -28.53 -62.33
C THR A 37 -10.95 -28.33 -61.38
N ASN A 38 -11.11 -27.11 -60.86
CA ASN A 38 -12.29 -26.26 -61.09
C ASN A 38 -12.21 -24.98 -60.25
N GLU A 39 -12.56 -23.88 -60.90
CA GLU A 39 -12.75 -22.56 -60.33
C GLU A 39 -13.63 -22.63 -59.08
N THR A 40 -13.14 -22.06 -57.99
CA THR A 40 -13.99 -21.55 -56.91
C THR A 40 -13.32 -20.29 -56.39
N GLN A 41 -13.95 -19.15 -56.72
CA GLN A 41 -13.68 -17.89 -56.04
C GLN A 41 -14.09 -18.05 -54.58
N ASP A 42 -13.14 -18.40 -53.71
CA ASP A 42 -13.32 -18.27 -52.27
C ASP A 42 -12.56 -17.03 -51.79
N VAL A 43 -13.36 -15.97 -51.68
CA VAL A 43 -13.27 -14.82 -50.77
C VAL A 43 -11.94 -14.75 -50.01
N GLN A 44 -10.99 -13.97 -50.54
CA GLN A 44 -9.84 -13.52 -49.77
C GLN A 44 -10.39 -12.80 -48.53
N SER A 45 -10.28 -13.49 -47.38
CA SER A 45 -10.52 -12.93 -46.07
C SER A 45 -9.60 -11.72 -45.90
N LEU A 46 -10.17 -10.52 -46.08
CA LEU A 46 -9.53 -9.26 -45.75
C LEU A 46 -9.04 -9.33 -44.32
N SER A 47 -7.72 -9.48 -44.18
CA SER A 47 -7.03 -9.42 -42.90
C SER A 47 -7.49 -8.15 -42.19
N HIS A 48 -8.05 -8.31 -40.99
CA HIS A 48 -8.43 -7.18 -40.15
C HIS A 48 -7.15 -6.40 -39.80
N GLY A 49 -6.87 -5.36 -40.59
CA GLY A 49 -5.74 -4.47 -40.38
C GLY A 49 -5.75 -3.91 -38.96
N LYS A 50 -4.56 -3.78 -38.35
CA LYS A 50 -4.39 -3.17 -37.03
C LYS A 50 -5.09 -1.81 -37.00
N ARG A 51 -6.17 -1.69 -36.22
CA ARG A 51 -6.86 -0.41 -36.02
C ARG A 51 -5.97 0.49 -35.18
N TYR A 52 -5.41 1.53 -35.79
CA TYR A 52 -4.68 2.57 -35.06
C TYR A 52 -5.65 3.34 -34.14
N LYS A 53 -5.22 3.59 -32.90
CA LYS A 53 -6.02 4.37 -31.94
C LYS A 53 -6.15 5.80 -32.46
N SER A 54 -7.38 6.32 -32.55
CA SER A 54 -7.61 7.72 -32.89
C SER A 54 -6.96 8.64 -31.85
N LYS A 55 -6.41 9.77 -32.31
CA LYS A 55 -5.81 10.81 -31.45
C LYS A 55 -6.79 11.21 -30.34
N GLU A 56 -6.30 11.30 -29.09
CA GLU A 56 -7.13 11.74 -27.96
C GLU A 56 -7.52 13.21 -28.10
N THR A 57 -8.77 13.54 -27.75
CA THR A 57 -9.31 14.90 -27.86
C THR A 57 -8.77 15.78 -26.73
N SER A 58 -7.99 16.81 -27.08
CA SER A 58 -7.45 17.78 -26.11
C SER A 58 -8.53 18.71 -25.55
N GLU A 59 -8.27 19.36 -24.40
CA GLU A 59 -9.13 20.40 -23.84
C GLU A 59 -9.36 21.58 -24.81
N ALA A 60 -8.32 21.94 -25.58
CA ALA A 60 -8.43 22.98 -26.60
C ALA A 60 -9.37 22.56 -27.73
N ASP A 61 -9.27 21.30 -28.18
CA ASP A 61 -10.16 20.74 -29.20
C ASP A 61 -11.60 20.69 -28.70
N ARG A 62 -11.82 20.31 -27.43
CA ARG A 62 -13.14 20.32 -26.79
C ARG A 62 -13.76 21.72 -26.77
N SER A 63 -12.96 22.74 -26.49
CA SER A 63 -13.40 24.14 -26.49
C SER A 63 -13.77 24.62 -27.90
N LYS A 64 -12.96 24.28 -28.90
CA LYS A 64 -13.25 24.59 -30.32
C LYS A 64 -14.51 23.90 -30.83
N ILE A 65 -14.70 22.62 -30.50
CA ILE A 65 -15.91 21.85 -30.86
C ILE A 65 -17.16 22.57 -30.33
N ARG A 66 -17.15 22.99 -29.07
CA ARG A 66 -18.30 23.68 -28.47
C ARG A 66 -18.53 25.05 -29.08
N ALA A 67 -17.47 25.81 -29.36
CA ALA A 67 -17.57 27.10 -30.04
C ALA A 67 -18.21 26.96 -31.43
N LEU A 68 -17.77 25.99 -32.23
CA LEU A 68 -18.32 25.73 -33.57
C LEU A 68 -19.75 25.17 -33.53
N ALA A 69 -20.09 24.36 -32.53
CA ALA A 69 -21.46 23.89 -32.35
C ALA A 69 -22.40 25.05 -31.96
N ASN A 70 -21.93 25.99 -31.15
CA ASN A 70 -22.70 27.20 -30.79
C ASN A 70 -22.97 28.10 -31.99
N THR A 71 -22.15 28.06 -33.06
CA THR A 71 -22.42 28.76 -34.32
C THR A 71 -23.38 28.00 -35.25
N GLY A 72 -23.95 26.86 -34.81
CA GLY A 72 -24.90 26.05 -35.58
C GLY A 72 -24.26 25.07 -36.56
N MET A 73 -22.95 24.83 -36.50
CA MET A 73 -22.27 23.91 -37.41
C MET A 73 -22.61 22.44 -37.08
N SER A 74 -22.83 21.62 -38.10
CA SER A 74 -23.13 20.19 -37.93
C SER A 74 -21.92 19.40 -37.42
N CYS A 75 -22.16 18.30 -36.69
CA CYS A 75 -21.10 17.43 -36.15
C CYS A 75 -20.12 16.93 -37.23
N ARG A 76 -20.63 16.59 -38.42
CA ARG A 76 -19.84 16.13 -39.57
C ARG A 76 -18.91 17.23 -40.09
N ASN A 77 -19.39 18.46 -40.17
CA ASN A 77 -18.57 19.60 -40.62
C ASN A 77 -17.48 19.95 -39.61
N ILE A 78 -17.81 19.91 -38.31
CA ILE A 78 -16.83 20.10 -37.22
C ILE A 78 -15.76 19.00 -37.25
N SER A 79 -16.18 17.75 -37.48
CA SER A 79 -15.30 16.58 -37.60
C SER A 79 -14.30 16.74 -38.75
N ASN A 80 -14.77 17.15 -39.92
CA ASN A 80 -13.93 17.40 -41.09
C ASN A 80 -12.95 18.56 -40.86
N LEU A 81 -13.43 19.65 -40.25
CA LEU A 81 -12.64 20.86 -39.99
C LEU A 81 -11.51 20.64 -38.97
N LEU A 82 -11.78 19.87 -37.91
CA LEU A 82 -10.81 19.63 -36.82
C LEU A 82 -10.02 18.33 -37.00
N HIS A 83 -10.27 17.57 -38.08
CA HIS A 83 -9.69 16.24 -38.33
C HIS A 83 -9.87 15.27 -37.14
N LEU A 84 -11.06 15.33 -36.53
CA LEU A 84 -11.47 14.45 -35.42
C LEU A 84 -12.57 13.51 -35.91
N THR A 85 -12.77 12.38 -35.25
CA THR A 85 -13.88 11.50 -35.59
C THR A 85 -15.22 12.12 -35.18
N GLU A 86 -16.28 11.87 -35.94
CA GLU A 86 -17.63 12.35 -35.62
C GLU A 86 -18.10 11.88 -34.23
N ARG A 87 -17.69 10.67 -33.82
CA ARG A 87 -17.97 10.13 -32.49
C ARG A 87 -17.31 10.93 -31.36
N GLN A 88 -16.10 11.47 -31.58
CA GLN A 88 -15.44 12.34 -30.60
C GLN A 88 -16.18 13.67 -30.48
N VAL A 89 -16.59 14.27 -31.59
CA VAL A 89 -17.39 15.51 -31.61
C VAL A 89 -18.69 15.30 -30.83
N GLN A 90 -19.42 14.24 -31.14
CA GLN A 90 -20.68 13.90 -30.45
C GLN A 90 -20.46 13.63 -28.95
N TYR A 91 -19.38 12.94 -28.58
CA TYR A 91 -19.04 12.70 -27.18
C TYR A 91 -18.80 14.02 -26.42
N VAL A 92 -18.08 14.98 -27.02
CA VAL A 92 -17.81 16.28 -26.37
C VAL A 92 -19.08 17.11 -26.16
N LEU A 93 -20.01 17.08 -27.12
CA LEU A 93 -21.27 17.81 -27.03
C LEU A 93 -22.24 17.19 -26.01
N THR A 94 -22.15 15.87 -25.79
CA THR A 94 -22.98 15.15 -24.80
C THR A 94 -22.41 15.21 -23.37
N GLN A 95 -21.09 15.38 -23.21
CA GLN A 95 -20.46 15.50 -21.89
C GLN A 95 -20.58 16.92 -21.31
N SER A 96 -20.75 17.02 -19.98
CA SER A 96 -20.78 18.31 -19.28
C SER A 96 -19.45 19.06 -19.42
N VAL A 97 -19.51 20.39 -19.32
CA VAL A 97 -18.31 21.25 -19.33
C VAL A 97 -17.39 20.95 -18.17
N THR A 98 -17.98 20.76 -16.98
CA THR A 98 -17.25 20.37 -15.78
C THR A 98 -16.91 18.87 -15.84
N PRO A 99 -15.64 18.49 -15.67
CA PRO A 99 -15.25 17.10 -15.56
C PRO A 99 -15.95 16.44 -14.38
N LYS A 100 -16.76 15.41 -14.63
CA LYS A 100 -17.33 14.57 -13.57
C LYS A 100 -16.35 13.43 -13.27
N LYS A 101 -15.98 13.26 -12.00
CA LYS A 101 -15.20 12.10 -11.56
C LYS A 101 -16.07 10.85 -11.63
N ASN A 102 -16.03 10.15 -12.76
CA ASN A 102 -16.83 8.95 -12.98
C ASN A 102 -16.23 7.69 -12.34
N ARG A 103 -14.99 7.74 -11.89
CA ARG A 103 -14.31 6.62 -11.24
C ARG A 103 -13.82 7.07 -9.88
N TRP A 104 -14.53 6.64 -8.83
CA TRP A 104 -13.91 6.57 -7.52
C TRP A 104 -12.85 5.48 -7.55
N GLY A 105 -11.69 5.78 -6.97
CA GLY A 105 -10.61 4.82 -6.83
C GLY A 105 -11.06 3.59 -6.04
N ARG A 106 -10.14 2.63 -5.89
CA ARG A 106 -10.39 1.41 -5.13
C ARG A 106 -10.88 1.77 -3.72
N LYS A 107 -12.05 1.23 -3.35
CA LYS A 107 -12.60 1.40 -2.00
C LYS A 107 -11.66 0.77 -0.98
N TYR A 108 -11.67 1.31 0.23
CA TYR A 108 -10.90 0.76 1.33
C TYR A 108 -11.32 -0.67 1.65
N ALA A 109 -10.35 -1.51 2.02
CA ALA A 109 -10.61 -2.91 2.37
C ALA A 109 -11.41 -3.07 3.68
N MET A 110 -11.43 -2.05 4.53
CA MET A 110 -12.19 -2.03 5.78
C MET A 110 -13.14 -0.84 5.82
N SER A 111 -14.40 -1.12 6.15
CA SER A 111 -15.46 -0.14 6.38
C SER A 111 -15.09 0.83 7.51
N GLY A 112 -15.73 2.00 7.52
CA GLY A 112 -15.57 3.00 8.58
C GLY A 112 -15.93 2.44 9.96
N ASP A 113 -17.08 1.77 10.07
CA ASP A 113 -17.61 1.25 11.34
C ASP A 113 -16.66 0.22 11.98
N LYS A 114 -16.21 -0.75 11.18
CA LYS A 114 -15.19 -1.73 11.61
C LYS A 114 -13.87 -1.09 12.02
N ALA A 115 -13.48 -0.01 11.34
CA ALA A 115 -12.28 0.72 11.71
C ALA A 115 -12.44 1.43 13.06
N GLN A 116 -13.64 1.91 13.39
CA GLN A 116 -13.94 2.52 14.68
C GLN A 116 -13.98 1.47 15.80
N GLU A 117 -14.59 0.31 15.56
CA GLU A 117 -14.56 -0.81 16.51
C GLU A 117 -13.12 -1.26 16.81
N LEU A 118 -12.27 -1.31 15.79
CA LEU A 118 -10.85 -1.58 15.96
C LEU A 118 -10.16 -0.52 16.83
N VAL A 119 -10.48 0.77 16.65
CA VAL A 119 -9.96 1.84 17.51
C VAL A 119 -10.41 1.66 18.95
N ASN A 120 -11.69 1.35 19.17
CA ASN A 120 -12.23 1.12 20.51
C ASN A 120 -11.52 -0.06 21.20
N TRP A 121 -11.23 -1.13 20.47
CA TRP A 121 -10.43 -2.24 20.99
C TRP A 121 -8.99 -1.82 21.33
N VAL A 122 -8.33 -1.05 20.46
CA VAL A 122 -6.98 -0.52 20.75
C VAL A 122 -6.99 0.32 22.01
N LEU A 123 -8.05 1.10 22.27
CA LEU A 123 -8.16 1.95 23.44
C LEU A 123 -8.54 1.22 24.72
N SER A 124 -9.18 0.05 24.62
CA SER A 124 -9.74 -0.65 25.78
C SER A 124 -8.68 -1.16 26.76
N ASP A 125 -7.50 -1.54 26.26
CA ASP A 125 -6.38 -1.99 27.10
C ASP A 125 -5.04 -1.48 26.56
N SER A 126 -4.12 -1.25 27.48
CA SER A 126 -2.71 -0.99 27.22
C SER A 126 -2.03 -2.08 26.39
N SER A 127 -2.33 -3.36 26.64
CA SER A 127 -1.75 -4.48 25.90
C SER A 127 -2.15 -4.48 24.41
N HIS A 128 -3.40 -4.11 24.12
CA HIS A 128 -3.94 -4.00 22.76
C HIS A 128 -3.22 -2.91 21.96
N ARG A 129 -2.77 -1.84 22.62
CA ARG A 129 -1.97 -0.80 21.96
C ARG A 129 -0.60 -1.29 21.52
N GLU A 130 -0.06 -2.34 22.12
CA GLU A 130 1.28 -2.86 21.80
C GLU A 130 1.25 -4.02 20.79
N ALA A 131 0.09 -4.68 20.66
CA ALA A 131 -0.14 -5.83 19.77
C ALA A 131 0.34 -5.58 18.34
N LYS A 132 1.04 -6.55 17.72
CA LYS A 132 1.50 -6.43 16.33
C LYS A 132 0.30 -6.50 15.38
N PHE A 133 0.36 -5.80 14.25
CA PHE A 133 -0.74 -5.82 13.28
C PHE A 133 -1.07 -7.23 12.74
N SER A 134 -0.07 -8.11 12.65
CA SER A 134 -0.25 -9.51 12.28
C SER A 134 -1.01 -10.34 13.33
N GLU A 135 -0.91 -9.94 14.59
CA GLU A 135 -1.51 -10.65 15.73
C GLU A 135 -2.96 -10.17 15.99
N ILE A 136 -3.30 -8.95 15.56
CA ILE A 136 -4.62 -8.34 15.78
C ILE A 136 -5.78 -9.26 15.35
N PRO A 137 -5.80 -9.85 14.14
CA PRO A 137 -6.89 -10.75 13.75
C PRO A 137 -7.07 -11.95 14.68
N THR A 138 -5.98 -12.44 15.28
CA THR A 138 -5.99 -13.56 16.24
C THR A 138 -6.47 -13.11 17.62
N THR A 139 -6.07 -11.92 18.07
CA THR A 139 -6.46 -11.40 19.39
C THR A 139 -7.89 -10.84 19.43
N THR A 140 -8.46 -10.49 18.28
CA THR A 140 -9.83 -9.96 18.16
C THR A 140 -10.70 -10.78 17.21
N PRO A 141 -11.04 -12.03 17.57
CA PRO A 141 -11.90 -12.86 16.72
C PRO A 141 -13.29 -12.23 16.53
N TYR A 142 -13.80 -11.53 17.53
CA TYR A 142 -15.13 -10.89 17.49
C TYR A 142 -15.25 -9.74 16.47
N LEU A 143 -14.14 -9.12 16.05
CA LEU A 143 -14.14 -8.09 14.99
C LEU A 143 -14.20 -8.68 13.58
N ASN A 144 -14.15 -10.01 13.45
CA ASN A 144 -14.22 -10.74 12.17
C ASN A 144 -13.23 -10.19 11.12
N LEU A 145 -11.96 -10.07 11.52
CA LEU A 145 -10.86 -9.55 10.69
C LEU A 145 -10.12 -10.64 9.88
N VAL A 146 -10.71 -11.84 9.75
CA VAL A 146 -10.09 -13.06 9.18
C VAL A 146 -9.48 -12.84 7.77
N ASN A 147 -10.03 -11.91 6.98
CA ASN A 147 -9.55 -11.61 5.62
C ASN A 147 -8.89 -10.23 5.48
N VAL A 148 -8.58 -9.56 6.59
CA VAL A 148 -8.02 -8.20 6.58
C VAL A 148 -6.51 -8.28 6.78
N GLY A 149 -5.75 -8.00 5.72
CA GLY A 149 -4.29 -7.97 5.80
C GLY A 149 -3.77 -6.81 6.66
N GLU A 150 -2.55 -6.96 7.19
CA GLU A 150 -1.89 -5.95 8.05
C GLU A 150 -1.92 -4.53 7.45
N LYS A 151 -1.69 -4.39 6.14
CA LYS A 151 -1.72 -3.08 5.47
C LYS A 151 -3.09 -2.40 5.59
N ALA A 152 -4.17 -3.16 5.52
CA ALA A 152 -5.53 -2.64 5.65
C ALA A 152 -5.82 -2.19 7.09
N ILE A 153 -5.39 -2.97 8.08
CA ILE A 153 -5.48 -2.63 9.51
C ILE A 153 -4.73 -1.33 9.79
N ARG A 154 -3.45 -1.26 9.37
CA ARG A 154 -2.61 -0.06 9.52
C ARG A 154 -3.23 1.16 8.86
N SER A 155 -3.69 1.01 7.61
CA SER A 155 -4.31 2.12 6.87
C SER A 155 -5.60 2.61 7.51
N ALA A 156 -6.36 1.72 8.15
CA ALA A 156 -7.58 2.12 8.84
C ALA A 156 -7.32 2.81 10.17
N LEU A 157 -6.35 2.34 10.96
CA LEU A 157 -5.93 3.04 12.17
C LEU A 157 -5.39 4.44 11.82
N LYS A 158 -4.56 4.54 10.78
CA LYS A 158 -4.02 5.82 10.29
C LYS A 158 -5.13 6.78 9.83
N ARG A 159 -6.17 6.29 9.15
CA ARG A 159 -7.32 7.11 8.75
C ARG A 159 -8.08 7.68 9.96
N ASN A 160 -8.07 6.97 11.08
CA ASN A 160 -8.65 7.40 12.36
C ASN A 160 -7.65 8.16 13.24
N GLY A 161 -6.49 8.57 12.71
CA GLY A 161 -5.50 9.36 13.44
C GLY A 161 -4.54 8.55 14.31
N TYR A 162 -4.59 7.22 14.27
CA TYR A 162 -3.70 6.37 15.08
C TYR A 162 -2.51 5.87 14.28
N GLU A 163 -1.33 5.94 14.87
CA GLU A 163 -0.10 5.42 14.29
C GLU A 163 0.72 4.66 15.33
N ARG A 164 1.49 3.68 14.85
CA ARG A 164 2.41 2.90 15.66
C ARG A 164 3.72 3.68 15.83
N ARG A 165 4.07 4.03 17.07
CA ARG A 165 5.31 4.75 17.42
C ARG A 165 6.20 3.87 18.31
N VAL A 166 7.49 4.17 18.37
CA VAL A 166 8.42 3.44 19.24
C VAL A 166 8.03 3.70 20.69
N ALA A 167 7.77 2.64 21.43
CA ALA A 167 7.45 2.75 22.85
C ALA A 167 8.71 3.14 23.62
N LYS A 168 8.58 4.13 24.51
CA LYS A 168 9.68 4.50 25.40
C LYS A 168 9.82 3.38 26.43
N LYS A 169 10.99 2.73 26.47
CA LYS A 169 11.29 1.71 27.49
C LYS A 169 11.17 2.36 28.87
N LYS A 170 10.21 1.91 29.67
CA LYS A 170 10.09 2.34 31.06
C LYS A 170 11.07 1.50 31.87
N VAL A 171 12.18 2.12 32.27
CA VAL A 171 13.24 1.43 33.03
C VAL A 171 12.86 1.24 34.49
N ILE A 172 11.83 1.94 34.97
CA ILE A 172 11.47 1.95 36.40
C ILE A 172 10.21 1.13 36.64
N SER A 173 10.26 0.30 37.68
CA SER A 173 9.14 -0.54 38.13
C SER A 173 7.84 0.25 38.29
N THR A 174 6.74 -0.37 37.87
CA THR A 174 5.37 0.15 37.92
C THR A 174 4.57 -0.34 39.12
N SER A 175 5.18 -1.10 40.04
CA SER A 175 4.55 -1.48 41.31
C SER A 175 4.15 -0.25 42.12
N ASP A 176 2.96 -0.30 42.72
CA ASP A 176 2.40 0.82 43.49
C ASP A 176 3.23 1.14 44.74
N ASN A 177 3.88 0.13 45.34
CA ASN A 177 4.82 0.34 46.43
C ASN A 177 6.00 1.20 45.96
N HIS A 178 6.62 0.86 44.84
CA HIS A 178 7.73 1.64 44.28
C HIS A 178 7.30 3.03 43.80
N LYS A 179 6.06 3.21 43.32
CA LYS A 179 5.53 4.55 43.01
C LYS A 179 5.38 5.39 44.27
N THR A 180 4.83 4.80 45.33
CA THR A 180 4.59 5.47 46.61
C THR A 180 5.91 5.88 47.26
N THR A 181 6.89 4.98 47.33
CA THR A 181 8.22 5.30 47.87
C THR A 181 8.90 6.43 47.10
N ARG A 182 8.87 6.40 45.76
CA ARG A 182 9.42 7.48 44.93
C ARG A 182 8.69 8.80 45.15
N LEU A 183 7.36 8.78 45.25
CA LEU A 183 6.57 9.98 45.51
C LEU A 183 6.89 10.58 46.89
N ASN A 184 7.03 9.74 47.91
CA ASN A 184 7.42 10.17 49.26
C ASN A 184 8.85 10.73 49.27
N PHE A 185 9.79 10.11 48.55
CA PHE A 185 11.14 10.63 48.40
C PHE A 185 11.15 12.01 47.73
N VAL A 186 10.37 12.21 46.65
CA VAL A 186 10.25 13.51 45.99
C VAL A 186 9.64 14.55 46.94
N ARG A 187 8.56 14.20 47.64
CA ARG A 187 7.92 15.09 48.63
C ARG A 187 8.88 15.52 49.74
N TRP A 188 9.69 14.58 50.24
CA TRP A 188 10.75 14.89 51.20
C TRP A 188 11.86 15.74 50.58
N GLY A 189 12.26 15.46 49.34
CA GLY A 189 13.24 16.25 48.59
C GLY A 189 12.84 17.71 48.43
N LEU A 190 11.53 18.00 48.28
CA LEU A 190 11.02 19.36 48.21
C LEU A 190 11.24 20.17 49.50
N THR A 191 11.41 19.51 50.65
CA THR A 191 11.69 20.20 51.92
C THR A 191 13.18 20.42 52.17
N TRP A 192 14.06 20.08 51.22
CA TRP A 192 15.49 20.22 51.40
C TRP A 192 15.94 21.68 51.26
N TYR A 193 16.83 22.11 52.15
CA TYR A 193 17.48 23.40 52.07
C TYR A 193 18.55 23.42 50.97
N ARG A 194 18.82 24.59 50.40
CA ARG A 194 19.70 24.75 49.23
C ARG A 194 21.13 24.26 49.49
N GLU A 195 21.67 24.50 50.68
CA GLU A 195 23.05 24.08 51.04
C GLU A 195 23.21 22.56 51.06
N ARG A 196 22.15 21.80 51.37
CA ARG A 196 22.16 20.34 51.31
C ARG A 196 22.43 19.85 49.89
N LEU A 197 21.79 20.49 48.91
CA LEU A 197 21.95 20.12 47.49
C LEU A 197 23.39 20.37 47.03
N TYR A 198 24.04 21.44 47.52
CA TYR A 198 25.44 21.73 47.19
C TYR A 198 26.42 20.75 47.82
N ASN A 199 26.09 20.20 48.99
CA ASN A 199 26.95 19.24 49.69
C ASN A 199 26.69 17.78 49.30
N GLN A 200 25.67 17.51 48.48
CA GLN A 200 25.31 16.16 48.06
C GLN A 200 26.09 15.77 46.80
N SER A 201 26.91 14.72 46.90
CA SER A 201 27.49 14.05 45.74
C SER A 201 26.67 12.80 45.41
N PHE A 202 26.51 12.51 44.12
CA PHE A 202 25.89 11.29 43.61
C PHE A 202 26.87 10.57 42.70
N SER A 203 27.02 9.27 42.89
CA SER A 203 27.77 8.38 42.02
C SER A 203 26.91 7.17 41.67
N ASP A 204 26.99 6.69 40.44
CA ASP A 204 26.32 5.48 39.97
C ASP A 204 27.27 4.70 39.06
N GLU A 205 27.15 3.38 39.06
CA GLU A 205 27.96 2.49 38.23
C GLU A 205 27.25 2.24 36.89
N MET A 206 27.94 2.45 35.78
CA MET A 206 27.41 2.23 34.44
C MET A 206 28.21 1.13 33.73
N TRP A 207 27.52 0.08 33.30
CA TRP A 207 28.10 -1.00 32.51
C TRP A 207 28.10 -0.65 31.02
N ALA A 208 29.27 -0.56 30.39
CA ALA A 208 29.40 -0.40 28.94
C ALA A 208 29.15 -1.74 28.24
N SER A 209 27.93 -1.96 27.74
CA SER A 209 27.57 -3.16 26.96
C SER A 209 27.01 -2.78 25.58
N GLY A 210 27.53 -3.42 24.53
CA GLY A 210 27.07 -3.26 23.15
C GLY A 210 25.95 -4.24 22.83
N GLY A 211 24.71 -3.91 23.23
CA GLY A 211 23.54 -4.75 23.00
C GLY A 211 22.65 -4.31 21.84
N VAL A 212 21.98 -5.27 21.18
CA VAL A 212 20.91 -5.00 20.21
C VAL A 212 19.65 -4.57 20.95
N ASN A 213 19.31 -3.29 20.86
CA ASN A 213 18.07 -2.75 21.43
C ASN A 213 16.88 -3.12 20.54
N SER A 214 16.13 -4.17 20.92
CA SER A 214 14.84 -4.46 20.30
C SER A 214 13.86 -3.32 20.61
N ARG A 215 13.23 -2.77 19.56
CA ARG A 215 12.26 -1.68 19.68
C ARG A 215 10.86 -2.26 19.91
N SER A 216 10.26 -1.97 21.05
CA SER A 216 8.83 -2.14 21.23
C SER A 216 8.10 -0.95 20.61
N PHE A 217 6.82 -1.15 20.29
CA PHE A 217 6.01 -0.16 19.62
C PHE A 217 4.62 -0.11 20.25
N VAL A 218 4.03 1.07 20.26
CA VAL A 218 2.71 1.32 20.84
C VAL A 218 1.89 2.16 19.86
N MET A 219 0.59 1.89 19.80
CA MET A 219 -0.38 2.69 19.06
C MET A 219 -0.65 3.99 19.83
N VAL A 220 -0.49 5.12 19.14
CA VAL A 220 -0.67 6.47 19.70
C VAL A 220 -1.57 7.27 18.78
N LEU A 221 -2.43 8.10 19.37
CA LEU A 221 -3.16 9.12 18.64
C LEU A 221 -2.17 10.19 18.17
N VAL A 222 -2.06 10.39 16.87
CA VAL A 222 -1.24 11.45 16.30
C VAL A 222 -2.10 12.71 16.27
N GLU A 223 -1.89 13.59 17.25
CA GLU A 223 -2.33 14.98 17.14
C GLU A 223 -1.39 15.69 16.15
N GLY A 224 -1.96 16.13 15.03
CA GLY A 224 -1.25 16.81 13.95
C GLY A 224 -2.11 16.81 12.68
N ASP A 225 -2.26 17.97 12.06
CA ASP A 225 -3.04 18.11 10.84
C ASP A 225 -2.51 17.17 9.76
N LYS A 226 -3.43 16.59 8.98
CA LYS A 226 -3.12 15.63 7.88
C LYS A 226 -2.12 16.16 6.84
N GLU A 227 -1.85 17.47 6.85
CA GLU A 227 -0.96 18.20 5.94
C GLU A 227 0.54 18.14 6.33
N ASP A 228 0.89 17.88 7.59
CA ASP A 228 2.30 17.96 8.04
C ASP A 228 3.16 16.76 7.63
N VAL A 229 2.54 15.64 7.21
CA VAL A 229 3.26 14.43 6.77
C VAL A 229 3.75 14.54 5.31
N VAL A 230 3.31 15.56 4.56
CA VAL A 230 3.67 15.73 3.13
C VAL A 230 4.80 16.74 2.92
N ARG A 231 5.16 17.55 3.94
CA ARG A 231 6.23 18.56 3.84
C ARG A 231 7.33 18.31 4.86
N GLY A 232 8.08 17.22 4.65
CA GLY A 232 9.43 17.09 5.16
C GLY A 232 10.40 17.17 3.98
N GLN A 233 10.72 18.40 3.55
CA GLN A 233 11.95 18.68 2.79
C GLN A 233 13.11 18.82 3.77
#